data_AF-A0AAW6U0G5-F1
#
_entry.id   AF-A0AAW6U0G5-F1
#
_cell.length_a   1.000
_cell.length_b   1.000
_cell.length_c   1.000
_cell.angle_alpha   90.00
_cell.angle_beta   90.00
_cell.angle_gamma   90.00
#
_symmetry.space_group_name_H-M   'P 1'
#
loop_
_entity.id
_entity.type
_entity.pdbx_description
1 polymer ?
#
loop_
_entity_poly.entity_id
_entity_poly.type
_entity_poly.pdbx_seq_one_letter_code
_entity_poly.pdbx_strand_id
1 'polypeptide(L)'
;MKRRADVRRAMNTYGCRYEVRGPLTIVQVEVEVFGRPLNSGDMAGLLARDSFAKAWNEFTNSYEAGDEFYFFQSDKRSWEKLAGSRGYVRMRKNTVVSHIVTRMN
;
A
#
# COMPACT_ATOMS: atom_id res chain seq x y z
N MET A 1 -13.21 -13.43 4.42
CA MET A 1 -11.96 -14.19 4.72
C MET A 1 -11.18 -14.63 3.48
N LYS A 2 -11.80 -15.09 2.37
CA LYS A 2 -11.07 -15.51 1.14
C LYS A 2 -10.16 -14.41 0.53
N ARG A 3 -10.68 -13.19 0.35
CA ARG A 3 -9.95 -12.07 -0.28
C ARG A 3 -8.58 -11.74 0.36
N ARG A 4 -8.50 -11.69 1.69
CA ARG A 4 -7.22 -11.45 2.40
C ARG A 4 -6.21 -12.57 2.19
N ALA A 5 -6.68 -13.81 2.08
CA ALA A 5 -5.82 -14.96 1.80
C ALA A 5 -5.28 -14.93 0.36
N ASP A 6 -6.09 -14.47 -0.60
CA ASP A 6 -5.67 -14.29 -2.00
C ASP A 6 -4.60 -13.19 -2.12
N VAL A 7 -4.79 -12.06 -1.44
CA VAL A 7 -3.78 -10.99 -1.38
C VAL A 7 -2.51 -11.48 -0.71
N ARG A 8 -2.63 -12.19 0.42
CA ARG A 8 -1.46 -12.78 1.10
C ARG A 8 -0.73 -13.77 0.20
N ARG A 9 -1.45 -14.58 -0.58
CA ARG A 9 -0.86 -15.50 -1.56
C ARG A 9 -0.12 -14.73 -2.66
N ALA A 10 -0.74 -13.69 -3.22
CA ALA A 10 -0.11 -12.84 -4.24
C ALA A 10 1.16 -12.17 -3.72
N MET A 11 1.17 -11.70 -2.46
CA MET A 11 2.33 -11.06 -1.84
C MET A 11 3.41 -12.06 -1.40
N ASN A 12 3.04 -13.26 -0.96
CA ASN A 12 4.00 -14.30 -0.57
C ASN A 12 4.82 -14.84 -1.75
N THR A 13 4.34 -14.69 -3.00
CA THR A 13 5.12 -15.00 -4.22
C THR A 13 6.43 -14.20 -4.28
N TYR A 14 6.52 -13.07 -3.57
CA TYR A 14 7.73 -12.25 -3.47
C TYR A 14 8.72 -12.71 -2.38
N GLY A 15 8.57 -13.92 -1.81
CA GLY A 15 9.61 -14.59 -1.02
C GLY A 15 9.61 -14.33 0.49
N CYS A 16 8.73 -13.47 1.01
CA CYS A 16 8.59 -13.18 2.44
C CYS A 16 7.17 -13.49 2.94
N ARG A 17 7.03 -13.81 4.24
CA ARG A 17 5.72 -13.90 4.89
C ARG A 17 5.21 -12.50 5.17
N TYR A 18 4.06 -12.16 4.58
CA TYR A 18 3.40 -10.87 4.78
C TYR A 18 2.13 -10.98 5.63
N GLU A 19 2.03 -10.10 6.62
CA GLU A 19 0.77 -9.72 7.25
C GLU A 19 0.02 -8.78 6.30
N VAL A 20 -1.30 -8.96 6.20
CA VAL A 20 -2.14 -8.22 5.25
C VAL A 20 -3.40 -7.74 5.95
N ARG A 21 -3.72 -6.46 5.80
CA ARG A 21 -4.92 -5.82 6.34
C ARG A 21 -5.69 -5.11 5.22
N GLY A 22 -7.02 -5.15 5.28
CA GLY A 22 -7.92 -4.51 4.30
C GLY A 22 -9.23 -5.30 4.09
N PRO A 23 -10.03 -4.94 3.07
CA PRO A 23 -9.83 -3.82 2.17
C PRO A 23 -9.87 -2.48 2.94
N LEU A 24 -9.06 -1.52 2.49
CA LEU A 24 -9.00 -0.15 2.98
C LEU A 24 -9.59 0.79 1.94
N THR A 25 -10.23 1.87 2.37
CA THR A 25 -10.59 2.98 1.48
C THR A 25 -9.37 3.89 1.27
N ILE A 26 -9.37 4.66 0.19
CA ILE A 26 -8.30 5.64 -0.07
C ILE A 26 -8.16 6.63 1.10
N VAL A 27 -9.27 7.07 1.69
CA VAL A 27 -9.30 7.97 2.86
C VAL A 27 -8.65 7.32 4.08
N GLN A 28 -8.90 6.03 4.33
CA GLN A 28 -8.24 5.33 5.44
C GLN A 28 -6.73 5.28 5.25
N VAL A 29 -6.28 5.04 4.02
CA VAL A 29 -4.84 5.02 3.75
C VAL A 29 -4.23 6.42 3.85
N GLU A 30 -4.91 7.45 3.35
CA GLU A 30 -4.44 8.83 3.47
C GLU A 30 -4.30 9.26 4.94
N VAL A 31 -5.27 8.93 5.79
CA VAL A 31 -5.19 9.21 7.23
C VAL A 31 -4.02 8.47 7.87
N GLU A 32 -3.74 7.23 7.49
CA GLU A 32 -2.61 6.47 8.05
C GLU A 32 -1.24 7.01 7.63
N VAL A 33 -1.11 7.44 6.38
CA VAL A 33 0.16 7.88 5.81
C VAL A 33 0.43 9.35 6.13
N PHE A 34 -0.59 10.19 5.96
CA PHE A 34 -0.46 11.66 6.02
C PHE A 34 -1.12 12.27 7.26
N GLY A 35 -1.74 11.46 8.13
CA GLY A 35 -2.41 11.90 9.35
C GLY A 35 -3.80 12.52 9.12
N ARG A 36 -4.20 12.73 7.87
CA ARG A 36 -5.48 13.34 7.48
C ARG A 36 -5.85 12.95 6.04
N PRO A 37 -7.14 13.05 5.64
CA PRO A 37 -7.53 12.97 4.23
C PRO A 37 -6.85 14.08 3.44
N LEU A 38 -6.47 13.79 2.19
CA LEU A 38 -5.84 14.78 1.32
C LEU A 38 -6.88 15.40 0.39
N ASN A 39 -6.78 16.72 0.17
CA ASN A 39 -7.46 17.38 -0.94
C ASN A 39 -6.47 17.66 -2.08
N SER A 40 -6.98 18.14 -3.22
CA SER A 40 -6.17 18.41 -4.42
C SER A 40 -5.06 19.46 -4.18
N GLY A 41 -5.29 20.45 -3.32
CA GLY A 41 -4.31 21.47 -2.97
C GLY A 41 -3.19 20.93 -2.07
N ASP A 42 -3.54 20.12 -1.07
CA ASP A 42 -2.57 19.45 -0.19
C ASP A 42 -1.64 18.54 -1.00
N MET A 43 -2.19 17.81 -1.98
CA MET A 43 -1.43 16.89 -2.79
C MET A 43 -0.36 17.58 -3.64
N ALA A 44 -0.68 18.73 -4.25
CA ALA A 44 0.27 19.49 -5.05
C ALA A 44 1.50 19.95 -4.25
N GLY A 45 1.29 20.38 -2.99
CA GLY A 45 2.38 20.78 -2.09
C GLY A 45 3.26 19.61 -1.64
N LEU A 46 2.66 18.45 -1.38
CA LEU A 46 3.38 17.24 -0.98
C LEU A 46 4.19 16.63 -2.13
N LEU A 47 3.62 16.58 -3.33
CA LEU A 47 4.26 16.08 -4.55
C LEU A 47 5.61 16.76 -4.86
N ALA A 48 5.73 18.04 -4.51
CA ALA A 48 6.95 18.81 -4.75
C ALA A 48 8.09 18.47 -3.78
N ARG A 49 7.81 17.83 -2.64
CA ARG A 49 8.75 17.70 -1.51
C ARG A 49 8.98 16.26 -1.06
N ASP A 50 8.06 15.35 -1.38
CA ASP A 50 8.03 14.00 -0.84
C ASP A 50 7.91 12.96 -1.97
N SER A 51 8.97 12.15 -2.12
CA SER A 51 9.03 11.08 -3.12
C SER A 51 8.01 9.98 -2.85
N PHE A 52 7.62 9.74 -1.59
CA PHE A 52 6.55 8.84 -1.24
C PHE A 52 5.20 9.43 -1.66
N ALA A 53 4.97 10.74 -1.45
CA ALA A 53 3.74 11.39 -1.93
C ALA A 53 3.62 11.30 -3.45
N LYS A 54 4.73 11.41 -4.19
CA LYS A 54 4.75 11.19 -5.65
C LYS A 54 4.36 9.76 -6.03
N ALA A 55 5.00 8.76 -5.42
CA ALA A 55 4.65 7.37 -5.65
C ALA A 55 3.20 7.05 -5.23
N TRP A 56 2.72 7.69 -4.17
CA TRP A 56 1.33 7.58 -3.71
C TRP A 56 0.35 8.13 -4.75
N ASN A 57 0.63 9.32 -5.29
CA ASN A 57 -0.17 9.93 -6.36
C ASN A 57 -0.25 9.03 -7.58
N GLU A 58 0.87 8.47 -8.02
CA GLU A 58 0.93 7.56 -9.16
C GLU A 58 0.15 6.26 -8.88
N PHE A 59 0.25 5.77 -7.65
CA PHE A 59 -0.48 4.59 -7.16
C PHE A 59 -2.00 4.81 -7.11
N THR A 60 -2.48 6.01 -6.81
CA THR A 60 -3.91 6.32 -6.69
C THR A 60 -4.52 6.95 -7.95
N ASN A 61 -3.75 7.63 -8.81
CA ASN A 61 -4.29 8.33 -10.00
C ASN A 61 -4.96 7.42 -11.03
N SER A 62 -4.61 6.14 -11.04
CA SER A 62 -5.21 5.13 -11.92
C SER A 62 -6.29 4.28 -11.24
N TYR A 63 -6.84 4.77 -10.13
CA TYR A 63 -7.91 4.10 -9.39
C TYR A 63 -9.20 4.05 -10.20
N GLU A 64 -9.78 2.86 -10.30
CA GLU A 64 -11.09 2.63 -10.89
C GLU A 64 -12.10 2.15 -9.85
N ALA A 65 -13.39 2.41 -10.10
CA ALA A 65 -14.46 1.89 -9.25
C ALA A 65 -14.39 0.36 -9.15
N GLY A 66 -14.29 -0.17 -7.93
CA GLY A 66 -14.15 -1.60 -7.66
C GLY A 66 -12.72 -2.07 -7.38
N ASP A 67 -11.73 -1.18 -7.46
CA ASP A 67 -10.39 -1.44 -6.95
C ASP A 67 -10.41 -1.48 -5.41
N GLU A 68 -9.60 -2.37 -4.85
CA GLU A 68 -9.45 -2.53 -3.41
C GLU A 68 -8.00 -2.27 -2.98
N PHE A 69 -7.82 -1.58 -1.86
CA PHE A 69 -6.51 -1.34 -1.28
C PHE A 69 -6.26 -2.27 -0.10
N TYR A 70 -5.05 -2.81 -0.01
CA TYR A 70 -4.62 -3.60 1.12
C TYR A 70 -3.27 -3.12 1.60
N PHE A 71 -3.13 -2.99 2.92
CA PHE A 71 -1.83 -2.81 3.56
C PHE A 71 -1.14 -4.16 3.68
N PHE A 72 0.15 -4.21 3.42
CA PHE A 72 0.99 -5.37 3.71
C PHE A 72 2.25 -4.96 4.48
N GLN A 73 2.73 -5.88 5.31
CA GLN A 73 3.94 -5.71 6.10
C GLN A 73 4.62 -7.06 6.30
N SER A 74 5.93 -7.12 6.07
CA SER A 74 6.72 -8.31 6.33
C SER A 74 6.74 -8.64 7.83
N ASP A 75 6.97 -9.90 8.17
CA ASP A 75 7.04 -10.34 9.57
C ASP A 75 8.12 -9.62 10.41
N LYS A 76 7.97 -9.72 11.74
CA LYS A 76 8.89 -9.12 12.71
C LYS A 76 10.35 -9.57 12.53
N ARG A 77 10.58 -10.81 12.09
CA ARG A 77 11.93 -11.34 11.87
C ARG A 77 12.63 -10.63 10.70
N SER A 78 11.90 -10.29 9.64
CA SER A 78 12.42 -9.49 8.53
C SER A 78 12.74 -8.07 8.97
N TRP A 79 11.96 -7.51 9.89
CA TRP A 79 12.18 -6.19 10.49
C TRP A 79 13.44 -6.16 11.37
N GLU A 80 13.64 -7.17 12.22
CA GLU A 80 14.85 -7.31 13.06
C GLU A 80 16.15 -7.37 12.23
N LYS A 81 16.05 -7.83 10.98
CA LYS A 81 17.17 -7.91 10.04
C LYS A 81 17.27 -6.74 9.08
N LEU A 82 16.41 -5.73 9.22
CA LEU A 82 16.34 -4.57 8.32
C LEU A 82 16.18 -4.99 6.84
N ALA A 83 15.58 -6.16 6.61
CA ALA A 83 15.23 -6.71 5.30
C ALA A 83 13.71 -6.67 5.07
N GLY A 84 13.01 -5.97 5.96
CA GLY A 84 11.56 -5.84 5.96
C GLY A 84 11.06 -4.88 4.89
N SER A 85 9.79 -5.06 4.54
CA SER A 85 9.06 -4.16 3.65
C SER A 85 7.65 -3.96 4.16
N ARG A 86 7.14 -2.75 3.96
CA ARG A 86 5.73 -2.44 4.18
C ARG A 86 5.21 -1.58 3.04
N GLY A 87 3.91 -1.56 2.87
CA GLY A 87 3.30 -0.70 1.87
C GLY A 87 1.86 -1.06 1.57
N TYR A 88 1.43 -0.64 0.40
CA TYR A 88 0.05 -0.80 -0.04
C TYR A 88 0.01 -1.48 -1.40
N VAL A 89 -0.96 -2.35 -1.59
CA VAL A 89 -1.23 -3.04 -2.86
C VAL A 89 -2.65 -2.72 -3.31
N ARG A 90 -2.81 -2.44 -4.61
CA ARG A 90 -4.10 -2.24 -5.24
C ARG A 90 -4.49 -3.49 -6.01
N MET A 91 -5.69 -3.99 -5.71
CA MET A 91 -6.23 -5.21 -6.28
C MET A 91 -7.43 -4.89 -7.16
N ARG A 92 -7.52 -5.53 -8.34
CA ARG A 92 -8.69 -5.50 -9.22
C ARG A 92 -9.08 -6.91 -9.59
N LYS A 93 -10.32 -7.32 -9.23
CA LYS A 93 -10.88 -8.64 -9.57
C LYS A 93 -9.92 -9.83 -9.28
N ASN A 94 -9.10 -9.72 -8.22
CA ASN A 94 -8.07 -10.68 -7.75
C ASN A 94 -6.66 -10.58 -8.37
N THR A 95 -6.39 -9.57 -9.19
CA THR A 95 -5.03 -9.31 -9.71
C THR A 95 -4.41 -8.10 -9.02
N VAL A 96 -3.11 -8.17 -8.73
CA VAL A 96 -2.34 -7.00 -8.31
C VAL A 96 -2.20 -6.05 -9.50
N VAL A 97 -2.79 -4.86 -9.40
CA VAL A 97 -2.69 -3.83 -10.45
C VAL A 97 -1.48 -2.94 -10.22
N SER A 98 -1.22 -2.58 -8.97
CA SER A 98 -0.08 -1.76 -8.57
C SER A 98 0.28 -2.01 -7.11
N HIS A 99 1.48 -1.61 -6.71
CA HIS A 99 1.91 -1.59 -5.32
C HIS A 99 2.89 -0.45 -5.08
N ILE A 100 2.87 0.08 -3.86
CA ILE A 100 3.89 0.99 -3.34
C ILE A 100 4.58 0.29 -2.17
N VAL A 101 5.91 0.23 -2.21
CA VAL A 101 6.72 -0.49 -1.22
C VAL A 101 7.73 0.48 -0.62
N THR A 102 7.77 0.54 0.71
CA THR A 102 8.83 1.18 1.47
C THR A 102 9.72 0.08 2.06
N ARG A 103 11.01 0.10 1.70
CA ARG A 103 12.02 -0.72 2.38
C ARG A 103 12.27 -0.18 3.76
N MET A 104 12.51 -1.08 4.69
CA MET A 104 13.00 -0.71 6.01
C MET A 104 14.53 -0.66 5.98
N ASN A 105 15.09 0.46 6.42
CA ASN A 105 16.51 0.57 6.75
C ASN A 105 16.74 0.18 8.20
#